data_AF-A0A0Q6VH81-F1
#
_entry.id   AF-A0A0Q6VH81-F1
#
_cell.length_a   1.000
_cell.length_b   1.000
_cell.length_c   1.000
_cell.angle_alpha   90.00
_cell.angle_beta   90.00
_cell.angle_gamma   90.00
#
_symmetry.space_group_name_H-M   'P 1'
#
loop_
_entity.id
_entity.type
_entity.pdbx_description
1 polymer ?
#
loop_
_entity_poly.entity_id
_entity_poly.type
_entity_poly.pdbx_seq_one_letter_code
_entity_poly.pdbx_strand_id
1 'polypeptide(L)'
;MRDMSLSHSGIAKDRGADGTEVPEYLQPPAGMSSELHNVNLCLTSLSLRIHANVRWFDKDDFDVTAARRTAGRLVASIDELQTLIARLHEKSTTMSGT
;
A
#
# COMPACT_ATOMS: atom_id res chain seq x y z
N MET A 1 19.26 -41.32 -11.18
CA MET A 1 17.95 -40.74 -11.55
C MET A 1 17.19 -40.50 -10.24
N ARG A 2 16.84 -39.30 -9.78
CA ARG A 2 16.92 -37.93 -10.28
C ARG A 2 17.39 -37.04 -9.12
N ASP A 3 18.31 -36.13 -9.42
CA ASP A 3 18.63 -34.98 -8.59
C ASP A 3 17.40 -34.05 -8.60
N MET A 4 16.78 -33.81 -7.44
CA MET A 4 15.76 -32.76 -7.29
C MET A 4 16.42 -31.56 -6.63
N SER A 5 17.19 -30.83 -7.43
CA SER A 5 17.61 -29.46 -7.13
C SER A 5 16.37 -28.57 -7.16
N LEU A 6 15.76 -28.34 -6.01
CA LEU A 6 14.81 -27.25 -5.81
C LEU A 6 15.61 -25.95 -5.79
N SER A 7 15.81 -25.38 -6.97
CA SER A 7 16.26 -24.01 -7.12
C SER A 7 15.29 -23.07 -6.40
N HIS A 8 15.64 -22.72 -5.16
CA HIS A 8 15.09 -21.56 -4.47
C HIS A 8 15.50 -20.33 -5.28
N SER A 9 14.67 -19.97 -6.26
CA SER A 9 14.73 -18.66 -6.89
C SER A 9 14.43 -17.65 -5.78
N GLY A 10 15.49 -16.98 -5.32
CA GLY A 10 15.41 -15.93 -4.31
C GLY A 10 14.65 -14.74 -4.86
N ILE A 11 13.32 -14.79 -4.78
CA ILE A 11 12.50 -13.59 -4.88
C ILE A 11 12.72 -12.87 -3.56
N ALA A 12 13.49 -11.78 -3.60
CA ALA A 12 13.69 -10.92 -2.46
C ALA A 12 12.31 -10.49 -1.95
N LYS A 13 11.91 -10.98 -0.78
CA LYS A 13 10.68 -10.55 -0.12
C LYS A 13 10.82 -9.08 0.21
N ASP A 14 9.90 -8.27 -0.30
CA ASP A 14 9.86 -6.86 0.06
C ASP A 14 9.63 -6.75 1.58
N ARG A 15 10.51 -6.02 2.26
CA ARG A 15 10.44 -5.85 3.71
C ARG A 15 9.65 -4.59 3.98
N GLY A 16 8.67 -4.68 4.88
CA GLY A 16 7.96 -3.51 5.38
C GLY A 16 8.91 -2.51 6.03
N ALA A 17 8.44 -1.29 6.26
CA ALA A 17 9.22 -0.21 6.87
C ALA A 17 9.79 -0.54 8.27
N ASP A 18 9.29 -1.58 8.94
CA ASP A 18 9.74 -2.08 10.24
C ASP A 18 10.57 -3.39 10.17
N GLY A 19 10.87 -3.88 8.96
CA GLY A 19 11.58 -5.15 8.75
C GLY A 19 10.70 -6.39 8.79
N THR A 20 9.38 -6.26 9.01
CA THR A 20 8.42 -7.37 8.91
C THR A 20 8.28 -7.80 7.46
N GLU A 21 8.31 -9.11 7.20
CA GLU A 21 8.04 -9.64 5.86
C GLU A 21 6.63 -9.25 5.42
N VAL A 22 6.50 -8.62 4.25
CA VAL A 22 5.19 -8.32 3.68
C VAL A 22 4.48 -9.64 3.36
N PRO A 23 3.27 -9.88 3.89
CA PRO A 23 2.53 -11.12 3.63
C PRO A 23 2.42 -11.43 2.13
N GLU A 24 2.47 -12.71 1.77
CA GLU A 24 2.50 -13.15 0.36
C GLU A 24 1.30 -12.60 -0.44
N TYR A 25 0.12 -12.52 0.18
CA TYR A 25 -1.09 -11.98 -0.45
C TYR A 25 -1.07 -10.45 -0.66
N LEU A 26 -0.09 -9.75 -0.07
CA LEU A 26 0.16 -8.32 -0.27
C LEU A 26 1.37 -8.08 -1.18
N GLN A 27 1.99 -9.11 -1.74
CA GLN A 27 3.07 -8.93 -2.71
C GLN A 27 2.52 -8.44 -4.05
N PRO A 28 3.32 -7.70 -4.83
CA PRO A 28 2.93 -7.30 -6.18
C PRO A 28 2.61 -8.53 -7.05
N PRO A 29 1.52 -8.51 -7.83
CA PRO A 29 1.27 -9.52 -8.84
C PRO A 29 2.41 -9.60 -9.87
N ALA A 30 2.60 -10.77 -10.47
CA ALA A 30 3.61 -10.94 -11.51
C ALA A 30 3.39 -9.95 -12.68
N GLY A 31 4.44 -9.21 -13.05
CA GLY A 31 4.38 -8.20 -14.10
C GLY A 31 3.89 -6.81 -13.66
N MET A 32 3.51 -6.63 -12.39
CA MET A 32 3.19 -5.32 -11.81
C MET A 32 4.42 -4.74 -11.10
N SER A 33 4.69 -3.44 -11.26
CA SER A 33 5.74 -2.78 -10.49
C SER A 33 5.36 -2.64 -9.03
N SER A 34 6.32 -2.78 -8.12
CA SER A 34 6.10 -2.62 -6.68
C SER A 34 5.55 -1.23 -6.35
N GLU A 35 5.97 -0.18 -7.08
CA GLU A 35 5.46 1.17 -6.85
C GLU A 35 3.99 1.32 -7.24
N LEU A 36 3.57 0.77 -8.39
CA LEU A 36 2.17 0.80 -8.82
C LEU A 36 1.28 -0.03 -7.88
N HIS A 37 1.80 -1.18 -7.45
CA HIS A 37 1.14 -2.01 -6.45
C HIS A 37 0.94 -1.27 -5.12
N ASN A 38 1.99 -0.58 -4.63
CA ASN A 38 1.91 0.22 -3.41
C ASN A 38 0.91 1.37 -3.52
N VAL A 39 0.82 2.03 -4.68
CA VAL A 39 -0.23 3.02 -4.95
C VAL A 39 -1.61 2.38 -4.89
N ASN A 40 -1.80 1.22 -5.52
CA ASN A 40 -3.09 0.50 -5.48
C ASN A 40 -3.49 0.08 -4.06
N LEU A 41 -2.54 -0.40 -3.25
CA LEU A 41 -2.77 -0.72 -1.83
C LEU A 41 -3.16 0.54 -1.04
N CYS A 42 -2.46 1.65 -1.27
CA CYS A 42 -2.76 2.92 -0.60
C CYS A 42 -4.17 3.44 -0.95
N LEU A 43 -4.53 3.43 -2.24
CA LEU A 43 -5.87 3.81 -2.71
C LEU A 43 -6.97 2.91 -2.13
N THR A 44 -6.73 1.61 -2.05
CA THR A 44 -7.68 0.65 -1.46
C THR A 44 -7.87 0.94 0.03
N SER A 45 -6.78 1.15 0.77
CA SER A 45 -6.79 1.54 2.19
C SER A 45 -7.56 2.85 2.41
N LEU A 46 -7.35 3.86 1.56
CA LEU A 46 -8.07 5.14 1.60
C LEU A 46 -9.57 4.93 1.42
N SER A 47 -9.99 4.17 0.40
CA SER A 47 -11.40 3.87 0.16
C SER A 47 -12.07 3.21 1.37
N LEU A 48 -11.44 2.17 1.93
CA LEU A 48 -11.94 1.49 3.13
C LEU A 48 -12.07 2.44 4.32
N ARG A 49 -11.11 3.34 4.51
CA ARG A 49 -11.14 4.32 5.61
C ARG A 49 -12.20 5.39 5.41
N ILE A 50 -12.47 5.84 4.17
CA ILE A 50 -13.57 6.76 3.87
C ILE A 50 -14.90 6.11 4.25
N HIS A 51 -15.13 4.88 3.80
CA HIS A 51 -16.33 4.13 4.14
C HIS A 51 -16.46 3.89 5.65
N ALA A 52 -15.37 3.56 6.34
CA ALA A 52 -15.36 3.44 7.79
C ALA A 52 -15.68 4.76 8.48
N ASN A 53 -15.19 5.88 7.96
CA ASN A 53 -15.45 7.20 8.51
C ASN A 53 -16.93 7.58 8.40
N VAL A 54 -17.53 7.38 7.22
CA VAL A 54 -18.96 7.61 6.97
C VAL A 54 -19.83 6.81 7.93
N ARG A 55 -19.49 5.53 8.16
CA ARG A 55 -20.21 4.67 9.12
C ARG A 55 -20.22 5.19 10.55
N TRP A 56 -19.23 5.97 10.96
CA TRP A 56 -19.25 6.58 12.30
C TRP A 56 -20.29 7.70 12.40
N PHE A 57 -20.57 8.41 11.30
CA PHE A 57 -21.61 9.44 11.21
C PHE A 57 -23.03 8.86 11.10
N ASP A 58 -23.18 7.73 10.42
CA ASP A 58 -24.49 7.08 10.18
C ASP A 58 -24.98 6.20 11.35
N LYS A 59 -24.23 6.14 12.46
CA LYS A 59 -24.57 5.30 13.61
C LYS A 59 -25.58 6.00 14.52
N ASP A 60 -26.55 5.26 15.05
CA ASP A 60 -27.57 5.75 15.99
C ASP A 60 -26.98 6.51 17.19
N ASP A 61 -25.76 6.15 17.59
CA ASP A 61 -24.93 6.91 18.52
C ASP A 61 -23.66 7.36 17.80
N PHE A 62 -23.70 8.61 17.34
CA PHE A 62 -22.64 9.24 16.56
C PHE A 62 -21.33 9.30 17.37
N ASP A 63 -20.34 8.48 16.99
CA ASP A 63 -19.05 8.47 17.66
C ASP A 63 -18.06 9.46 17.01
N VAL A 64 -18.14 10.72 17.44
CA VAL A 64 -17.24 11.81 17.02
C VAL A 64 -15.77 11.43 17.23
N THR A 65 -15.46 10.70 18.30
CA THR A 65 -14.06 10.37 18.63
C THR A 65 -13.51 9.36 17.65
N ALA A 66 -14.28 8.32 17.33
CA ALA A 66 -13.92 7.33 16.32
C ALA A 66 -13.87 7.93 14.91
N ALA A 67 -14.81 8.81 14.56
CA ALA A 67 -14.79 9.57 13.30
C ALA A 67 -13.52 10.42 13.21
N ARG A 68 -13.20 11.21 14.23
CA ARG A 68 -11.98 12.05 14.26
C ARG A 68 -10.71 11.22 14.15
N ARG A 69 -10.62 10.08 14.84
CA ARG A 69 -9.47 9.17 14.74
C ARG A 69 -9.33 8.59 13.32
N THR A 70 -10.44 8.20 12.71
CA THR A 70 -10.46 7.67 11.34
C THR A 70 -10.06 8.75 10.33
N ALA A 71 -10.57 9.98 10.49
CA ALA A 71 -10.18 11.14 9.71
C ALA A 71 -8.68 11.48 9.84
N GLY A 72 -8.11 11.44 11.04
CA GLY A 72 -6.67 11.64 11.23
C GLY A 72 -5.83 10.60 10.49
N ARG A 73 -6.27 9.34 10.48
CA ARG A 73 -5.61 8.28 9.69
C ARG A 73 -5.79 8.47 8.18
N LEU A 74 -6.92 9.03 7.73
CA LEU A 74 -7.15 9.37 6.32
C LEU A 74 -6.15 10.42 5.84
N VAL A 75 -5.92 11.47 6.62
CA VAL A 75 -4.92 12.50 6.30
C VAL A 75 -3.53 11.89 6.12
N ALA A 76 -3.09 11.05 7.07
CA ALA A 76 -1.79 10.38 6.96
C ALA A 76 -1.67 9.50 5.70
N SER A 77 -2.74 8.79 5.30
CA SER A 77 -2.75 8.01 4.07
C SER A 77 -2.74 8.87 2.80
N ILE A 78 -3.31 10.08 2.83
CA ILE A 78 -3.21 11.04 1.72
C ILE A 78 -1.76 11.50 1.54
N ASP A 79 -1.07 11.85 2.64
CA ASP A 79 0.33 12.28 2.60
C ASP A 79 1.24 11.15 2.06
N GLU A 80 0.98 9.90 2.45
CA GLU A 80 1.66 8.72 1.92
C GLU A 80 1.43 8.56 0.42
N LEU A 81 0.19 8.68 -0.05
CA LEU A 81 -0.14 8.61 -1.48
C LEU A 81 0.57 9.70 -2.29
N GLN A 82 0.57 10.95 -1.79
CA GLN A 82 1.28 12.05 -2.44
C GLN A 82 2.77 11.76 -2.56
N THR A 83 3.38 11.19 -1.52
CA THR A 83 4.78 10.78 -1.53
C THR A 83 5.05 9.69 -2.57
N LEU A 84 4.17 8.68 -2.68
CA LEU A 84 4.31 7.61 -3.68
C LEU A 84 4.19 8.15 -5.11
N ILE A 85 3.26 9.07 -5.36
CA ILE A 85 3.08 9.72 -6.66
C ILE A 85 4.30 10.56 -7.02
N ALA A 86 4.86 11.32 -6.08
CA ALA A 86 6.07 12.11 -6.30
C ALA A 86 7.26 11.23 -6.72
N ARG A 87 7.48 10.11 -6.03
CA ARG A 87 8.53 9.13 -6.37
C ARG A 87 8.35 8.53 -7.76
N LEU A 88 7.11 8.18 -8.13
CA LEU A 88 6.79 7.68 -9.47
C LEU A 88 7.08 8.72 -10.55
N HIS A 89 6.75 9.99 -10.29
CA HIS A 89 7.02 11.09 -11.21
C HIS A 89 8.52 11.32 -11.40
N GLU A 90 9.32 11.31 -10.33
CA GLU A 90 10.78 11.42 -10.38
C GLU A 90 11.42 10.26 -11.18
N LYS A 91 10.91 9.03 -11.02
CA LYS A 91 11.36 7.87 -11.79
C LYS A 91 11.04 8.01 -13.27
N SER A 92 9.87 8.55 -13.61
CA SER A 92 9.47 8.79 -15.00
C SER A 92 10.34 9.84 -15.69
N THR A 93 10.70 10.92 -15.00
CA THR A 93 11.50 12.01 -15.57
C THR A 93 12.97 11.63 -15.74
N THR A 94 13.50 10.79 -14.83
CA THR A 94 14.88 10.25 -14.94
C THR A 94 15.04 9.24 -16.07
N MET A 95 14.03 8.43 -16.36
CA MET A 95 14.07 7.45 -17.47
C MET A 95 13.88 8.06 -18.87
N SER A 96 13.29 9.26 -18.99
CA SER A 96 13.13 9.95 -20.28
C SER A 96 14.37 10.77 -20.70
N GLY A 97 15.42 10.82 -19.87
CA GLY A 97 16.63 11.62 -20.10
C GLY A 97 17.86 10.87 -20.63
N THR A 98 17.75 9.59 -20.96
CA THR A 98 18.82 8.72 -21.52
C THR A 98 18.45 8.20 -22.88
#